data_AF-A0A1Y0XZ09-F1
#
_entry.id   AF-A0A1Y0XZ09-F1
#
_cell.length_a   1.000
_cell.length_b   1.000
_cell.length_c   1.000
_cell.angle_alpha   90.00
_cell.angle_beta   90.00
_cell.angle_gamma   90.00
#
_symmetry.space_group_name_H-M   'P 1'
#
loop_
_entity.id
_entity.type
_entity.pdbx_description
1 polymer ?
#
loop_
_entity_poly.entity_id
_entity_poly.type
_entity_poly.pdbx_seq_one_letter_code
_entity_poly.pdbx_strand_id
1 'polypeptide(L)'
;MRRSHIVAVKHGRDKGRHFQITEMSAFDCEGWARNAVSEAYRCALASDAPLLQTLAGGFRDFFEAPEVEPIKLPSDGSLTADDPIIKQAQKERAQAAEEASEQKREQSPMQLVASIGLQLFYRLPRASQSAILNELMACVSVKVGEAYLPIMELRDTGWTLTEQAADEYVTDPLTVRLLQREAFAIHADFFTAAVPYIYQAVRARLSLYP
;
A
#
# COMPACT_ATOMS: atom_id res chain seq x y z
N MET A 1 6.93 18.90 10.20
CA MET A 1 8.18 19.01 9.41
C MET A 1 8.17 17.88 8.40
N ARG A 2 8.37 18.13 7.10
CA ARG A 2 8.36 17.07 6.07
C ARG A 2 9.60 16.18 6.22
N ARG A 3 9.45 14.87 6.03
CA ARG A 3 10.59 13.95 6.04
C ARG A 3 11.47 14.21 4.81
N SER A 4 12.77 14.04 4.98
CA SER A 4 13.70 14.04 3.85
C SER A 4 14.74 12.94 4.01
N HIS A 5 15.12 12.34 2.89
CA HIS A 5 16.03 11.21 2.83
C HIS A 5 17.08 11.45 1.75
N ILE A 6 18.36 11.27 2.09
CA ILE A 6 19.47 11.39 1.12
C ILE A 6 19.89 9.99 0.68
N VAL A 7 19.84 9.76 -0.63
CA VAL A 7 20.24 8.53 -1.30
C VAL A 7 21.59 8.75 -1.97
N ALA A 8 22.62 8.03 -1.52
CA ALA A 8 23.92 7.99 -2.18
C ALA A 8 24.04 6.74 -3.06
N VAL A 9 24.32 6.93 -4.36
CA VAL A 9 24.44 5.82 -5.31
C VAL A 9 25.81 5.15 -5.16
N LYS A 10 25.81 3.84 -4.87
CA LYS A 10 27.03 3.07 -4.55
C LYS A 10 27.68 2.37 -5.76
N HIS A 11 26.90 2.07 -6.79
CA HIS A 11 27.30 1.25 -7.93
C HIS A 11 26.74 1.81 -9.24
N GLY A 12 27.24 1.35 -10.38
CA GLY A 12 26.75 1.75 -11.70
C GLY A 12 27.33 3.07 -12.20
N ARG A 13 26.74 3.61 -13.27
CA ARG A 13 27.24 4.82 -13.95
C ARG A 13 27.04 6.11 -13.13
N ASP A 14 26.08 6.10 -12.22
CA ASP A 14 25.78 7.23 -11.33
C ASP A 14 26.47 7.14 -9.95
N LYS A 15 27.47 6.24 -9.80
CA LYS A 15 28.19 6.08 -8.53
C LYS A 15 28.73 7.41 -8.00
N GLY A 16 28.48 7.69 -6.72
CA GLY A 16 28.92 8.92 -6.05
C GLY A 16 27.94 10.09 -6.18
N ARG A 17 26.90 9.98 -7.02
CA ARG A 17 25.81 10.95 -7.05
C ARG A 17 24.95 10.83 -5.79
N HIS A 18 24.42 11.98 -5.38
CA HIS A 18 23.55 12.11 -4.23
C HIS A 18 22.21 12.68 -4.67
N PHE A 19 21.14 12.05 -4.20
CA PHE A 19 19.78 12.48 -4.45
C PHE A 19 19.10 12.76 -3.11
N GLN A 20 18.29 13.80 -3.05
CA GLN A 20 17.42 14.10 -1.94
C GLN A 20 15.99 13.76 -2.35
N ILE A 21 15.33 13.01 -1.50
CA ILE A 21 13.92 12.67 -1.62
C ILE A 21 13.22 13.42 -0.49
N THR A 22 12.34 14.34 -0.82
CA THR A 22 11.59 15.12 0.15
C THR A 22 10.15 14.70 0.09
N GLU A 23 9.57 14.30 1.23
CA GLU A 23 8.16 13.96 1.31
C GLU A 23 7.27 15.05 0.68
N MET A 24 6.29 14.65 -0.13
CA MET A 24 5.36 15.58 -0.75
C MET A 24 4.42 16.23 0.28
N SER A 25 3.57 17.17 -0.13
CA SER A 25 2.54 17.66 0.79
C SER A 25 1.54 16.54 1.11
N ALA A 26 0.89 16.58 2.28
CA ALA A 26 -0.11 15.57 2.64
C ALA A 26 -1.22 15.44 1.59
N PHE A 27 -1.60 16.55 0.94
CA PHE A 27 -2.58 16.57 -0.15
C PHE A 27 -2.06 15.84 -1.40
N ASP A 28 -0.80 16.08 -1.78
CA ASP A 28 -0.18 15.40 -2.93
C ASP A 28 0.00 13.91 -2.65
N CYS A 29 0.40 13.54 -1.43
CA CYS A 29 0.51 12.15 -1.01
C CYS A 29 -0.83 11.42 -1.04
N GLU A 30 -1.90 12.05 -0.55
CA GLU A 30 -3.25 11.49 -0.62
C GLU A 30 -3.73 11.35 -2.07
N GLY A 31 -3.50 12.38 -2.89
CA GLY A 31 -3.82 12.36 -4.32
C GLY A 31 -3.12 11.21 -5.04
N TRP A 32 -1.81 11.08 -4.85
CA TRP A 32 -1.01 9.98 -5.37
C TRP A 32 -1.53 8.62 -4.89
N ALA A 33 -1.78 8.44 -3.59
CA ALA A 33 -2.26 7.17 -3.03
C ALA A 33 -3.62 6.79 -3.62
N ARG A 34 -4.54 7.76 -3.77
CA ARG A 34 -5.83 7.56 -4.44
C ARG A 34 -5.68 7.18 -5.91
N ASN A 35 -4.77 7.82 -6.65
CA ASN A 35 -4.49 7.49 -8.05
C ASN A 35 -3.95 6.07 -8.17
N ALA A 36 -2.96 5.70 -7.35
CA ALA A 36 -2.37 4.37 -7.31
C ALA A 36 -3.41 3.28 -7.03
N VAL A 37 -4.29 3.53 -6.05
CA VAL A 37 -5.41 2.66 -5.71
C VAL A 37 -6.41 2.54 -6.86
N SER A 38 -6.81 3.65 -7.46
CA SER A 38 -7.83 3.68 -8.52
C SER A 38 -7.35 2.91 -9.75
N GLU A 39 -6.07 3.03 -10.06
CA GLU A 39 -5.41 2.25 -11.10
C GLU A 39 -5.40 0.76 -10.76
N ALA A 40 -5.02 0.39 -9.53
CA ALA A 40 -5.04 -1.00 -9.06
C ALA A 40 -6.44 -1.62 -9.15
N TYR A 41 -7.46 -0.87 -8.75
CA TYR A 41 -8.84 -1.27 -8.88
C TYR A 41 -9.27 -1.44 -10.34
N ARG A 42 -8.93 -0.49 -11.23
CA ARG A 42 -9.24 -0.60 -12.67
C ARG A 42 -8.59 -1.83 -13.30
N CYS A 43 -7.33 -2.10 -12.97
CA CYS A 43 -6.64 -3.30 -13.44
C CYS A 43 -7.26 -4.59 -12.88
N ALA A 44 -7.68 -4.58 -11.61
CA ALA A 44 -8.35 -5.72 -11.00
C ALA A 44 -9.73 -6.00 -11.63
N LEU A 45 -10.46 -4.97 -12.07
CA LEU A 45 -11.70 -5.13 -12.82
C LEU A 45 -11.47 -5.69 -14.24
N ALA A 46 -10.32 -5.41 -14.84
CA ALA A 46 -9.97 -5.90 -16.16
C ALA A 46 -9.39 -7.33 -16.14
N SER A 47 -8.93 -7.81 -14.98
CA SER A 47 -8.46 -9.19 -14.82
C SER A 47 -9.61 -10.13 -14.46
N ASP A 48 -9.60 -11.35 -14.99
CA ASP A 48 -10.44 -12.43 -14.46
C ASP A 48 -10.19 -12.60 -12.95
N ALA A 49 -11.17 -13.15 -12.24
CA ALA A 49 -11.37 -13.05 -10.78
C ALA A 49 -10.20 -13.29 -9.79
N PRO A 50 -9.09 -14.01 -10.08
CA PRO A 50 -8.08 -14.34 -9.05
C PRO A 50 -7.47 -13.15 -8.28
N LEU A 51 -7.28 -11.99 -8.92
CA LEU A 51 -6.75 -10.81 -8.25
C LEU A 51 -7.77 -10.24 -7.25
N LEU A 52 -9.02 -10.10 -7.67
CA LEU A 52 -10.11 -9.62 -6.82
C LEU A 52 -10.37 -10.57 -5.66
N GLN A 53 -10.26 -11.89 -5.85
CA GLN A 53 -10.38 -12.87 -4.76
C GLN A 53 -9.21 -12.80 -3.77
N THR A 54 -7.98 -12.59 -4.25
CA THR A 54 -6.82 -12.37 -3.36
C THR A 54 -7.04 -11.12 -2.49
N LEU A 55 -7.55 -10.05 -3.11
CA LEU A 55 -7.87 -8.80 -2.42
C LEU A 55 -9.00 -8.98 -1.42
N ALA A 56 -10.06 -9.67 -1.83
CA ALA A 56 -11.19 -10.01 -0.98
C ALA A 56 -10.74 -10.74 0.29
N GLY A 57 -9.89 -11.77 0.13
CA GLY A 57 -9.37 -12.56 1.24
C GLY A 57 -8.51 -11.72 2.18
N GLY A 58 -7.53 -10.99 1.63
CA GLY A 58 -6.66 -10.13 2.45
C GLY A 58 -7.41 -9.03 3.20
N PHE A 59 -8.46 -8.46 2.60
CA PHE A 59 -9.32 -7.50 3.29
C PHE A 59 -10.26 -8.16 4.30
N ARG A 60 -10.83 -9.32 3.99
CA ARG A 60 -11.69 -10.08 4.91
C ARG A 60 -10.94 -10.42 6.19
N ASP A 61 -9.75 -10.99 6.06
CA ASP A 61 -8.90 -11.42 7.18
C ASP A 61 -8.48 -10.28 8.12
N PHE A 62 -8.71 -9.03 7.70
CA PHE A 62 -8.31 -7.83 8.41
C PHE A 62 -9.48 -6.96 8.91
N PHE A 63 -10.45 -6.69 8.02
CA PHE A 63 -11.59 -5.84 8.34
C PHE A 63 -12.74 -6.60 8.98
N GLU A 64 -12.91 -7.89 8.67
CA GLU A 64 -13.95 -8.70 9.30
C GLU A 64 -13.44 -9.26 10.62
N ALA A 65 -14.34 -9.34 11.61
CA ALA A 65 -14.02 -9.99 12.87
C ALA A 65 -13.77 -11.49 12.60
N PRO A 66 -12.81 -12.13 13.29
CA PRO A 66 -12.63 -13.57 13.16
C PRO A 66 -13.94 -14.27 13.55
N GLU A 67 -14.40 -15.20 12.71
CA GLU A 67 -15.54 -16.05 13.08
C GLU A 67 -15.15 -16.87 14.33
N VAL A 68 -15.89 -16.66 15.43
CA VAL A 68 -15.68 -17.41 16.66
C VAL A 68 -16.25 -18.81 16.45
N GLU A 69 -15.37 -19.81 16.34
CA GLU A 69 -15.83 -21.20 16.20
C GLU A 69 -16.75 -21.58 17.37
N PRO A 70 -17.92 -22.19 17.08
CA PRO A 70 -18.85 -22.59 18.12
C PRO A 70 -18.20 -23.61 19.06
N ILE A 71 -18.48 -23.49 20.35
CA ILE A 71 -18.01 -24.44 21.36
C ILE A 71 -18.56 -25.84 20.99
N LYS A 72 -17.66 -26.81 20.79
CA LYS A 72 -18.05 -28.20 20.57
C LYS A 72 -18.73 -28.72 21.84
N LEU A 73 -20.03 -28.98 21.74
CA LEU A 73 -20.81 -29.55 22.83
C LEU A 73 -20.41 -31.03 23.02
N PRO A 74 -20.34 -31.51 24.27
CA PRO A 74 -20.11 -32.93 24.53
C PRO A 74 -21.26 -33.77 23.97
N SER A 75 -20.91 -34.91 23.36
CA SER A 75 -21.86 -35.79 22.66
C SER A 75 -22.79 -36.56 23.61
N ASP A 76 -22.56 -36.47 24.92
CA ASP A 76 -23.34 -37.13 25.96
C ASP A 76 -24.62 -36.37 26.35
N GLY A 77 -24.85 -35.17 25.78
CA GLY A 77 -26.04 -34.36 26.03
C GLY A 77 -26.07 -33.68 27.40
N SER A 78 -24.95 -33.71 28.14
CA SER A 78 -24.83 -33.12 29.48
C SER A 78 -24.95 -31.59 29.50
N LEU A 79 -24.70 -30.94 28.36
CA LEU A 79 -24.76 -29.49 28.19
C LEU A 79 -25.48 -29.13 26.89
N THR A 80 -26.33 -28.11 26.94
CA THR A 80 -27.06 -27.58 25.78
C THR A 80 -26.52 -26.22 25.37
N ALA A 81 -26.79 -25.78 24.14
CA ALA A 81 -26.39 -24.46 23.66
C ALA A 81 -26.98 -23.30 24.51
N ASP A 82 -28.10 -23.55 25.19
CA ASP A 82 -28.77 -22.57 26.05
C ASP A 82 -28.26 -22.54 27.49
N ASP A 83 -27.35 -23.46 27.85
CA ASP A 83 -26.79 -23.53 29.20
C ASP A 83 -26.06 -22.21 29.54
N PRO A 84 -26.32 -21.60 30.71
CA PRO A 84 -25.67 -20.36 31.12
C PRO A 84 -24.15 -20.44 31.10
N ILE A 85 -23.56 -21.62 31.35
CA ILE A 85 -22.11 -21.84 31.29
C ILE A 85 -21.61 -21.74 29.85
N ILE A 86 -22.35 -22.34 28.90
CA ILE A 86 -22.02 -22.28 27.47
C ILE A 86 -22.17 -20.86 26.92
N LYS A 87 -23.24 -20.15 27.31
CA LYS A 87 -23.45 -18.75 26.90
C LYS A 87 -22.38 -17.80 27.44
N GLN A 88 -21.97 -17.97 28.70
CA GLN A 88 -20.91 -17.17 29.29
C GLN A 88 -19.56 -17.45 28.60
N ALA A 89 -19.24 -18.72 28.35
CA ALA A 89 -18.01 -19.11 27.65
C ALA A 89 -17.98 -18.61 26.19
N GLN A 90 -19.12 -18.59 25.49
CA GLN A 90 -19.23 -18.01 24.15
C GLN A 90 -19.02 -16.50 24.18
N LYS A 91 -19.60 -15.81 25.16
CA LYS A 91 -19.44 -14.36 25.33
C LYS A 91 -18.00 -13.97 25.64
N GLU A 92 -17.34 -14.68 26.55
CA GLU A 92 -15.93 -14.45 26.89
C GLU A 92 -15.00 -14.71 25.70
N ARG A 93 -15.27 -15.76 24.91
CA ARG A 93 -14.53 -16.02 23.66
C ARG A 93 -14.76 -14.94 22.61
N ALA A 94 -15.99 -14.46 22.46
CA ALA A 94 -16.31 -13.37 21.55
C ALA A 94 -15.58 -12.08 21.95
N GLN A 95 -15.57 -11.75 23.24
CA GLN A 95 -14.84 -10.59 23.77
C GLN A 95 -13.33 -10.73 23.59
N ALA A 96 -12.74 -11.89 23.91
CA ALA A 96 -11.32 -12.14 23.70
C ALA A 96 -10.93 -12.11 22.21
N ALA A 97 -11.81 -12.57 21.32
CA ALA A 97 -11.60 -12.50 19.87
C ALA A 97 -11.71 -11.06 19.35
N GLU A 98 -12.63 -10.26 19.91
CA GLU A 98 -12.78 -8.84 19.60
C GLU A 98 -11.54 -8.06 20.06
N GLU A 99 -11.10 -8.23 21.31
CA GLU A 99 -9.88 -7.62 21.86
C GLU A 99 -8.62 -8.04 21.09
N ALA A 100 -8.49 -9.31 20.72
CA ALA A 100 -7.39 -9.79 19.89
C ALA A 100 -7.44 -9.20 18.47
N SER A 101 -8.64 -9.00 17.91
CA SER A 101 -8.82 -8.34 16.62
C SER A 101 -8.44 -6.86 16.69
N GLU A 102 -8.78 -6.17 17.78
CA GLU A 102 -8.41 -4.78 18.03
C GLU A 102 -6.89 -4.62 18.20
N GLN A 103 -6.25 -5.46 19.02
CA GLN A 103 -4.79 -5.45 19.16
C GLN A 103 -4.07 -5.77 17.84
N LYS A 104 -4.59 -6.72 17.04
CA LYS A 104 -4.07 -7.02 15.69
C LYS A 104 -4.27 -5.84 14.73
N ARG A 105 -5.40 -5.13 14.83
CA ARG A 105 -5.72 -3.91 14.06
C ARG A 105 -4.89 -2.70 14.49
N GLU A 106 -4.39 -2.64 15.72
CA GLU A 106 -3.51 -1.57 16.21
C GLU A 106 -2.03 -1.82 15.85
N GLN A 107 -1.54 -3.06 15.93
CA GLN A 107 -0.11 -3.36 15.69
C GLN A 107 0.25 -3.62 14.22
N SER A 108 -0.70 -4.06 13.38
CA SER A 108 -0.44 -4.45 11.98
C SER A 108 -1.05 -3.60 10.86
N PRO A 109 -1.76 -2.46 11.08
CA PRO A 109 -2.47 -1.78 10.00
C PRO A 109 -1.49 -1.21 8.98
N MET A 110 -0.40 -0.58 9.41
CA MET A 110 0.61 -0.05 8.48
C MET A 110 1.32 -1.15 7.69
N GLN A 111 1.68 -2.27 8.32
CA GLN A 111 2.41 -3.36 7.65
C GLN A 111 1.51 -4.13 6.68
N LEU A 112 0.26 -4.37 7.06
CA LEU A 112 -0.69 -5.03 6.18
C LEU A 112 -1.09 -4.12 5.02
N VAL A 113 -1.41 -2.86 5.29
CA VAL A 113 -1.74 -1.89 4.24
C VAL A 113 -0.57 -1.70 3.28
N ALA A 114 0.65 -1.53 3.79
CA ALA A 114 1.84 -1.45 2.96
C ALA A 114 2.04 -2.73 2.16
N SER A 115 1.78 -3.92 2.72
CA SER A 115 1.93 -5.19 2.00
C SER A 115 0.85 -5.44 0.94
N ILE A 116 -0.43 -5.13 1.22
CA ILE A 116 -1.52 -5.17 0.23
C ILE A 116 -1.27 -4.13 -0.87
N GLY A 117 -0.89 -2.90 -0.49
CA GLY A 117 -0.52 -1.84 -1.43
C GLY A 117 0.65 -2.24 -2.32
N LEU A 118 1.70 -2.87 -1.76
CA LEU A 118 2.82 -3.43 -2.53
C LEU A 118 2.37 -4.53 -3.49
N GLN A 119 1.58 -5.49 -3.01
CA GLN A 119 1.13 -6.62 -3.82
C GLN A 119 0.24 -6.15 -4.97
N LEU A 120 -0.64 -5.19 -4.72
CA LEU A 120 -1.44 -4.52 -5.75
C LEU A 120 -0.56 -3.83 -6.76
N PHE A 121 0.36 -3.01 -6.27
CA PHE A 121 1.26 -2.25 -7.10
C PHE A 121 2.09 -3.16 -8.02
N TYR A 122 2.64 -4.27 -7.51
CA TYR A 122 3.41 -5.22 -8.32
C TYR A 122 2.59 -6.02 -9.34
N ARG A 123 1.27 -6.08 -9.19
CA ARG A 123 0.37 -6.77 -10.14
C ARG A 123 -0.18 -5.85 -11.24
N LEU A 124 0.01 -4.53 -11.11
CA LEU A 124 -0.32 -3.59 -12.17
C LEU A 124 0.47 -3.88 -13.46
N PRO A 125 -0.08 -3.59 -14.65
CA PRO A 125 0.70 -3.53 -15.88
C PRO A 125 1.91 -2.61 -15.72
N ARG A 126 3.05 -2.94 -16.36
CA ARG A 126 4.27 -2.13 -16.22
C ARG A 126 4.08 -0.66 -16.57
N ALA A 127 3.24 -0.35 -17.55
CA ALA A 127 2.92 1.03 -17.91
C ALA A 127 2.23 1.79 -16.76
N SER A 128 1.24 1.18 -16.12
CA SER A 128 0.54 1.73 -14.94
C SER A 128 1.48 1.90 -13.75
N GLN A 129 2.33 0.89 -13.47
CA GLN A 129 3.35 0.99 -12.41
C GLN A 129 4.28 2.19 -12.65
N SER A 130 4.78 2.33 -13.87
CA SER A 130 5.67 3.42 -14.25
C SER A 130 4.99 4.79 -14.11
N ALA A 131 3.73 4.93 -14.52
CA ALA A 131 2.99 6.19 -14.37
C ALA A 131 2.88 6.61 -12.90
N ILE A 132 2.47 5.69 -12.02
CA ILE A 132 2.32 5.95 -10.58
C ILE A 132 3.67 6.27 -9.91
N LEU A 133 4.73 5.54 -10.27
CA LEU A 133 6.06 5.81 -9.69
C LEU A 133 6.68 7.09 -10.23
N ASN A 134 6.41 7.46 -11.48
CA ASN A 134 6.92 8.71 -12.05
C ASN A 134 6.30 9.93 -11.37
N GLU A 135 5.04 9.85 -10.93
CA GLU A 135 4.43 10.88 -10.09
C GLU A 135 5.20 11.06 -8.77
N LEU A 136 5.56 9.97 -8.10
CA LEU A 136 6.41 10.05 -6.90
C LEU A 136 7.79 10.66 -7.17
N MET A 137 8.34 10.47 -8.37
CA MET A 137 9.66 11.00 -8.70
C MET A 137 9.70 12.53 -8.72
N ALA A 138 8.54 13.22 -8.73
CA ALA A 138 8.45 14.67 -8.57
C ALA A 138 9.07 15.18 -7.25
N CYS A 139 9.18 14.30 -6.25
CA CYS A 139 9.73 14.61 -4.94
C CYS A 139 11.26 14.46 -4.85
N VAL A 140 11.91 14.12 -5.96
CA VAL A 140 13.34 13.79 -6.03
C VAL A 140 14.13 14.94 -6.66
N SER A 141 15.25 15.27 -6.00
CA SER A 141 16.21 16.26 -6.46
C SER A 141 17.62 15.67 -6.44
N VAL A 142 18.48 16.08 -7.36
CA VAL A 142 19.90 15.70 -7.43
C VAL A 142 20.78 16.80 -6.85
N LYS A 143 21.84 16.43 -6.12
CA LYS A 143 22.83 17.38 -5.61
C LYS A 143 23.77 17.82 -6.74
N VAL A 144 23.81 19.12 -7.01
CA VAL A 144 24.73 19.78 -7.97
C VAL A 144 25.44 20.92 -7.27
N GLY A 145 26.74 20.77 -7.03
CA GLY A 145 27.49 21.67 -6.16
C GLY A 145 26.91 21.70 -4.75
N GLU A 146 26.51 22.88 -4.28
CA GLU A 146 25.87 23.09 -2.98
C GLU A 146 24.33 23.10 -3.04
N ALA A 147 23.73 22.98 -4.23
CA ALA A 147 22.28 23.05 -4.42
C ALA A 147 21.66 21.67 -4.74
N TYR A 148 20.35 21.56 -4.56
CA TYR A 148 19.54 20.43 -5.01
C TYR A 148 18.60 20.88 -6.12
N LEU A 149 18.67 20.21 -7.27
CA LEU A 149 17.86 20.51 -8.45
C LEU A 149 16.83 19.40 -8.70
N PRO A 150 15.57 19.72 -8.99
CA PRO A 150 14.56 18.70 -9.29
C PRO A 150 14.94 17.93 -10.56
N ILE A 151 14.72 16.62 -10.55
CA ILE A 151 15.02 15.77 -11.73
C ILE A 151 13.82 15.53 -12.63
N MET A 152 12.61 15.87 -12.17
CA MET A 152 11.36 15.68 -12.91
C MET A 152 10.70 17.04 -13.20
N GLU A 153 9.93 17.07 -14.28
CA GLU A 153 9.02 18.16 -14.62
C GLU A 153 7.68 17.61 -15.11
N LEU A 154 6.61 18.36 -14.89
CA LEU A 154 5.27 18.02 -15.36
C LEU A 154 5.07 18.59 -16.77
N ARG A 155 4.76 17.73 -17.74
CA ARG A 155 4.41 18.10 -19.13
C ARG A 155 2.98 17.63 -19.45
N ASP A 156 2.47 18.00 -20.62
CA ASP A 156 1.13 17.58 -21.10
C ASP A 156 0.93 16.06 -21.12
N THR A 157 2.02 15.31 -21.28
CA THR A 157 2.03 13.83 -21.31
C THR A 157 2.29 13.19 -19.94
N GLY A 158 2.42 13.99 -18.87
CA GLY A 158 2.72 13.55 -17.51
C GLY A 158 4.13 13.91 -17.03
N TRP A 159 4.53 13.29 -15.92
CA TRP A 159 5.84 13.51 -15.28
C TRP A 159 6.97 12.84 -16.07
N THR A 160 7.96 13.63 -16.47
CA THR A 160 9.14 13.17 -17.21
C THR A 160 10.43 13.66 -16.56
N LEU A 161 11.53 12.93 -16.74
CA LEU A 161 12.85 13.45 -16.40
C LEU A 161 13.10 14.73 -17.20
N THR A 162 13.72 15.73 -16.57
CA THR A 162 14.22 16.89 -17.32
C THR A 162 15.30 16.42 -18.29
N GLU A 163 15.45 17.08 -19.45
CA GLU A 163 16.46 16.72 -20.45
C GLU A 163 17.87 16.67 -19.82
N GLN A 164 18.18 17.67 -19.01
CA GLN A 164 19.43 17.70 -18.25
C GLN A 164 19.55 16.54 -17.26
N ALA A 165 18.48 16.20 -16.53
CA ALA A 165 18.53 15.06 -15.62
C ALA A 165 18.72 13.73 -16.34
N ALA A 166 18.06 13.53 -17.48
CA ALA A 166 18.18 12.31 -18.28
C ALA A 166 19.60 12.15 -18.87
N ASP A 167 20.20 13.23 -19.35
CA ASP A 167 21.48 13.18 -20.05
C ASP A 167 22.68 13.28 -19.10
N GLU A 168 22.58 14.08 -18.05
CA GLU A 168 23.73 14.46 -17.21
C GLU A 168 23.69 13.81 -15.83
N TYR A 169 22.52 13.59 -15.23
CA TYR A 169 22.40 13.28 -13.80
C TYR A 169 21.92 11.88 -13.47
N VAL A 170 21.08 11.28 -14.31
CA VAL A 170 20.48 9.96 -14.12
C VAL A 170 20.80 9.11 -15.34
N THR A 171 22.05 8.69 -15.42
CA THR A 171 22.58 7.99 -16.61
C THR A 171 22.41 6.47 -16.52
N ASP A 172 22.18 5.92 -15.33
CA ASP A 172 21.97 4.50 -15.10
C ASP A 172 20.47 4.17 -14.89
N PRO A 173 19.86 3.29 -15.70
CA PRO A 173 18.48 2.84 -15.49
C PRO A 173 18.22 2.25 -14.10
N LEU A 174 19.24 1.66 -13.45
CA LEU A 174 19.11 1.14 -12.10
C LEU A 174 18.98 2.23 -11.04
N THR A 175 19.51 3.44 -11.30
CA THR A 175 19.33 4.60 -10.42
C THR A 175 17.86 5.00 -10.37
N VAL A 176 17.15 5.03 -11.50
CA VAL A 176 15.71 5.34 -11.52
C VAL A 176 14.94 4.37 -10.64
N ARG A 177 15.21 3.06 -10.73
CA ARG A 177 14.55 2.04 -9.92
C ARG A 177 14.86 2.18 -8.42
N LEU A 178 16.10 2.50 -8.08
CA LEU A 178 16.49 2.80 -6.71
C LEU A 178 15.71 4.00 -6.16
N LEU A 179 15.68 5.11 -6.89
CA LEU A 179 15.00 6.32 -6.46
C LEU A 179 13.49 6.12 -6.33
N GLN A 180 12.87 5.40 -7.28
CA GLN A 180 11.46 5.03 -7.19
C GLN A 180 11.15 4.20 -5.93
N ARG A 181 12.03 3.26 -5.56
CA ARG A 181 11.87 2.45 -4.35
C ARG A 181 11.95 3.32 -3.08
N GLU A 182 12.96 4.17 -2.99
CA GLU A 182 13.14 5.03 -1.82
C GLU A 182 12.02 6.10 -1.71
N ALA A 183 11.59 6.66 -2.84
CA ALA A 183 10.44 7.57 -2.92
C ALA A 183 9.13 6.86 -2.57
N PHE A 184 8.95 5.59 -2.94
CA PHE A 184 7.80 4.83 -2.49
C PHE A 184 7.82 4.61 -0.97
N ALA A 185 8.98 4.21 -0.43
CA ALA A 185 9.12 3.88 0.99
C ALA A 185 8.77 5.04 1.92
N ILE A 186 9.12 6.28 1.55
CA ILE A 186 8.79 7.48 2.33
C ILE A 186 7.31 7.87 2.26
N HIS A 187 6.55 7.39 1.27
CA HIS A 187 5.13 7.73 1.09
C HIS A 187 4.17 6.56 1.37
N ALA A 188 4.68 5.37 1.66
CA ALA A 188 3.88 4.16 1.78
C ALA A 188 2.84 4.21 2.92
N ASP A 189 3.06 5.04 3.94
CA ASP A 189 2.12 5.25 5.04
C ASP A 189 0.81 5.94 4.62
N PHE A 190 0.82 6.73 3.55
CA PHE A 190 -0.38 7.39 3.03
C PHE A 190 -1.39 6.42 2.40
N PHE A 191 -1.00 5.18 2.09
CA PHE A 191 -1.97 4.15 1.74
C PHE A 191 -2.93 3.84 2.90
N THR A 192 -2.53 4.05 4.15
CA THR A 192 -3.37 3.78 5.34
C THR A 192 -4.67 4.58 5.31
N ALA A 193 -4.60 5.86 4.90
CA ALA A 193 -5.77 6.71 4.74
C ALA A 193 -6.62 6.32 3.52
N ALA A 194 -6.00 5.72 2.50
CA ALA A 194 -6.68 5.31 1.28
C ALA A 194 -7.43 3.97 1.43
N VAL A 195 -6.99 3.07 2.33
CA VAL A 195 -7.50 1.69 2.41
C VAL A 195 -9.00 1.56 2.66
N PRO A 196 -9.64 2.34 3.55
CA PRO A 196 -11.09 2.24 3.73
C PRO A 196 -11.88 2.42 2.43
N TYR A 197 -11.41 3.32 1.55
CA TYR A 197 -12.00 3.53 0.22
C TYR A 197 -11.80 2.30 -0.69
N ILE A 198 -10.63 1.66 -0.63
CA ILE A 198 -10.34 0.42 -1.38
C ILE A 198 -11.29 -0.70 -0.95
N TYR A 199 -11.40 -0.92 0.35
CA TYR A 199 -12.20 -1.99 0.91
C TYR A 199 -13.67 -1.86 0.50
N GLN A 200 -14.24 -0.65 0.59
CA GLN A 200 -15.61 -0.40 0.19
C GLN A 200 -15.83 -0.67 -1.31
N ALA A 201 -14.92 -0.23 -2.18
CA ALA A 201 -15.02 -0.46 -3.62
C ALA A 201 -14.94 -1.95 -3.98
N VAL A 202 -13.99 -2.69 -3.38
CA VAL A 202 -13.82 -4.13 -3.60
C VAL A 202 -15.03 -4.90 -3.07
N ARG A 203 -15.49 -4.61 -1.86
CA ARG A 203 -16.66 -5.26 -1.24
C ARG A 203 -17.93 -5.07 -2.07
N ALA A 204 -18.20 -3.85 -2.53
CA ALA A 204 -19.35 -3.56 -3.38
C ALA A 204 -19.34 -4.36 -4.69
N ARG A 205 -18.14 -4.65 -5.23
CA ARG A 205 -18.01 -5.45 -6.46
C ARG A 205 -18.22 -6.94 -6.21
N LEU A 206 -17.68 -7.47 -5.11
CA LEU A 206 -17.87 -8.89 -4.75
C LEU A 206 -19.33 -9.21 -4.45
N SER A 207 -20.08 -8.28 -3.84
CA SER A 207 -21.53 -8.47 -3.64
C SER A 207 -22.35 -8.54 -4.93
N LEU A 208 -21.77 -8.16 -6.08
CA LEU A 208 -22.43 -8.27 -7.39
C LEU A 208 -22.18 -9.63 -8.08
N TYR A 209 -21.31 -10.48 -7.51
CA TYR A 209 -21.00 -11.82 -8.02
C TYR A 209 -21.21 -12.85 -6.90
N PRO A 210 -22.44 -13.40 -6.73
CA PRO A 210 -22.73 -14.44 -5.75
C PRO A 210 -22.05 -15.78 -6.06
#